data_AF-A0A3C0TJV6-F1
#
_entry.id   AF-A0A3C0TJV6-F1
#
_cell.length_a   1.000
_cell.length_b   1.000
_cell.length_c   1.000
_cell.angle_alpha   90.00
_cell.angle_beta   90.00
_cell.angle_gamma   90.00
#
_symmetry.space_group_name_H-M   'P 1'
#
loop_
_entity.id
_entity.type
_entity.pdbx_description
1 polymer ?
#
loop_
_entity_poly.entity_id
_entity_poly.type
_entity_poly.pdbx_seq_one_letter_code
_entity_poly.pdbx_strand_id
1 'polypeptide(L)'
;LIGINLLREGLDIPEVSLVAILDADKEGFLRSTRSLIQTMGRAARNVNGEVILYADKMTDSMKTAIAETNRRRKIQEAYNKKHRITPQSIRKNIQAALRTVYEQDYFTVPVAAEEGAEYVTTADIPKMITALEREMKSAAKALDFESAAELRDRIKALREKEMAMGVRVE
;
A
#
# COMPACT_ATOMS: atom_id res chain seq x y z
N LEU A 1 5.29 -0.54 -2.50
CA LEU A 1 4.09 0.10 -3.06
C LEU A 1 4.53 1.08 -4.12
N ILE A 2 3.86 1.10 -5.27
CA ILE A 2 4.12 2.03 -6.36
C ILE A 2 2.77 2.63 -6.73
N GLY A 3 2.67 3.95 -6.81
CA GLY A 3 1.41 4.62 -7.12
C GLY A 3 1.62 6.04 -7.64
N ILE A 4 0.68 6.50 -8.48
CA ILE A 4 0.73 7.82 -9.12
C ILE A 4 0.38 8.95 -8.13
N ASN A 5 -0.57 8.68 -7.22
CA ASN A 5 -1.03 9.63 -6.22
C ASN A 5 -1.08 8.98 -4.83
N LEU A 6 0.03 9.08 -4.10
CA LEU A 6 0.14 8.61 -2.72
C LEU A 6 -0.44 9.61 -1.70
N LEU A 7 -1.22 10.61 -2.16
CA LEU A 7 -1.86 11.62 -1.32
C LEU A 7 -3.20 11.16 -0.72
N ARG A 8 -3.63 9.91 -0.97
CA ARG A 8 -4.89 9.40 -0.41
C ARG A 8 -4.86 9.40 1.13
N GLU A 9 -5.97 9.78 1.73
CA GLU A 9 -6.20 9.66 3.17
C GLU A 9 -6.00 8.20 3.59
N GLY A 10 -5.31 7.97 4.70
CA GLY A 10 -5.11 6.62 5.26
C GLY A 10 -3.79 5.91 4.94
N LEU A 11 -2.93 6.44 4.05
CA LEU A 11 -1.57 5.89 3.87
C LEU A 11 -0.63 6.39 4.99
N ASP A 12 -0.88 5.91 6.20
CA ASP A 12 -0.11 6.15 7.42
C ASP A 12 0.54 4.82 7.84
N ILE A 13 1.73 4.56 7.28
CA ILE A 13 2.46 3.30 7.46
C ILE A 13 3.80 3.62 8.15
N PRO A 14 3.91 3.45 9.49
CA PRO A 14 5.13 3.73 10.25
C PRO A 14 6.38 2.97 9.77
N GLU A 15 6.17 1.84 9.09
CA GLU A 15 7.22 0.98 8.55
C GLU A 15 7.90 1.56 7.30
N VAL A 16 7.31 2.56 6.64
CA VAL A 16 7.89 3.19 5.46
C VAL A 16 9.06 4.08 5.86
N SER A 17 10.28 3.63 5.59
CA SER A 17 11.50 4.40 5.79
C SER A 17 11.95 5.20 4.56
N LEU A 18 11.46 4.87 3.36
CA LEU A 18 11.87 5.53 2.12
C LEU A 18 10.68 5.88 1.24
N VAL A 19 10.68 7.12 0.73
CA VAL A 19 9.76 7.58 -0.31
C VAL A 19 10.56 8.06 -1.51
N ALA A 20 10.43 7.37 -2.65
CA ALA A 20 11.04 7.79 -3.91
C ALA A 20 10.00 8.49 -4.80
N ILE A 21 10.30 9.72 -5.24
CA ILE A 21 9.46 10.49 -6.16
C ILE A 21 10.19 10.52 -7.50
N LEU A 22 9.70 9.73 -8.46
CA LEU A 22 10.14 9.77 -9.85
C LEU A 22 9.58 11.00 -10.55
N ASP A 23 10.32 11.52 -11.54
CA ASP A 23 9.90 12.67 -12.34
C ASP A 23 9.51 13.88 -11.46
N ALA A 24 10.33 14.17 -10.46
CA ALA A 24 10.05 15.19 -9.46
C ALA A 24 10.03 16.62 -10.05
N ASP A 25 10.67 16.82 -11.20
CA ASP A 25 10.76 18.10 -11.91
C ASP A 25 9.66 18.34 -12.95
N LYS A 26 8.78 17.37 -13.16
CA LYS A 26 7.64 17.49 -14.09
C LYS A 26 6.50 18.22 -13.38
N GLU A 27 6.54 19.54 -13.45
CA GLU A 27 5.54 20.39 -12.80
C GLU A 27 4.11 20.08 -13.26
N GLY A 28 3.15 20.34 -12.37
CA GLY A 28 1.75 19.97 -12.52
C GLY A 28 1.14 19.65 -11.17
N PHE A 29 -0.10 19.15 -11.16
CA PHE A 29 -0.83 18.89 -9.92
C PHE A 29 -0.06 17.98 -8.94
N LEU A 30 0.49 16.87 -9.44
CA LEU A 30 1.20 15.85 -8.62
C LEU A 30 2.60 16.28 -8.16
N ARG A 31 3.16 17.35 -8.72
CA ARG A 31 4.50 17.87 -8.39
C ARG A 31 4.47 19.33 -7.94
N SER A 32 3.29 19.85 -7.64
CA SER A 32 3.15 21.14 -6.97
C SER A 32 3.80 21.09 -5.59
N THR A 33 4.20 22.25 -5.05
CA THR A 33 4.76 22.40 -3.71
C THR A 33 3.95 21.63 -2.66
N ARG A 34 2.61 21.74 -2.71
CA ARG A 34 1.71 21.08 -1.75
C ARG A 34 1.78 19.56 -1.86
N SER A 35 1.71 19.03 -3.08
CA SER A 35 1.77 17.60 -3.36
C SER A 35 3.13 16.99 -2.96
N LEU A 36 4.23 17.69 -3.24
CA LEU A 36 5.57 17.27 -2.83
C LEU A 36 5.68 17.21 -1.30
N ILE A 37 5.27 18.27 -0.59
CA ILE A 37 5.29 18.28 0.88
C ILE A 37 4.48 17.12 1.47
N GLN A 38 3.28 16.89 0.97
CA GLN A 38 2.43 15.81 1.45
C GLN A 38 3.01 14.42 1.15
N THR A 39 3.60 14.23 -0.03
CA THR A 39 4.24 12.97 -0.42
C THR A 39 5.48 12.70 0.45
N MET A 40 6.33 13.71 0.66
CA MET A 40 7.48 13.63 1.57
C MET A 40 7.05 13.31 3.01
N GLY A 41 5.91 13.85 3.46
CA GLY A 41 5.35 13.60 4.78
C GLY A 41 5.05 12.12 5.07
N ARG A 42 4.95 11.26 4.04
CA ARG A 42 4.76 9.81 4.22
C ARG A 42 5.97 9.15 4.90
N ALA A 43 7.18 9.64 4.66
CA ALA A 43 8.39 9.13 5.31
C ALA A 43 8.56 9.62 6.77
N ALA A 44 7.84 10.68 7.17
CA ALA A 44 8.07 11.36 8.45
C ALA A 44 7.65 10.55 9.70
N ARG A 45 7.08 9.36 9.51
CA ARG A 45 6.59 8.48 10.59
C ARG A 45 7.60 7.44 11.03
N ASN A 46 8.70 7.34 10.29
CA ASN A 46 9.82 6.46 10.59
C ASN A 46 11.03 7.30 11.02
N VAL A 47 11.75 6.84 12.03
CA VAL A 47 12.98 7.49 12.52
C VAL A 47 14.06 7.58 11.44
N ASN A 48 14.09 6.59 10.53
CA ASN A 48 14.98 6.53 9.38
C ASN A 48 14.30 7.04 8.10
N GLY A 49 13.27 7.87 8.24
CA GLY A 49 12.51 8.43 7.13
C GLY A 49 13.38 9.26 6.18
N GLU A 50 13.46 8.82 4.93
CA GLU A 50 14.20 9.44 3.85
C GLU A 50 13.32 9.64 2.61
N VAL A 51 13.59 10.70 1.86
CA VAL A 51 12.90 11.00 0.59
C VAL A 51 13.96 11.23 -0.49
N ILE A 52 13.81 10.52 -1.60
CA ILE A 52 14.63 10.71 -2.80
C ILE A 52 13.75 11.32 -3.90
N LEU A 53 14.17 12.47 -4.44
CA LEU A 53 13.52 13.09 -5.60
C LEU A 53 14.41 12.88 -6.83
N TYR A 54 13.93 12.09 -7.79
CA TYR A 54 14.61 11.93 -9.09
C TYR A 54 14.14 13.02 -10.04
N ALA A 55 15.07 13.87 -10.48
CA ALA A 55 14.81 15.03 -11.30
C ALA A 55 16.04 15.43 -12.09
N ASP A 56 15.84 15.96 -13.30
CA ASP A 56 16.92 16.52 -14.10
C ASP A 56 17.25 17.96 -13.68
N LYS A 57 16.22 18.71 -13.24
CA LYS A 57 16.34 20.10 -12.79
C LYS A 57 15.66 20.37 -11.46
N MET A 58 16.16 21.37 -10.73
CA MET A 58 15.55 21.85 -9.50
C MET A 58 14.46 22.89 -9.79
N THR A 59 13.19 22.51 -9.69
CA THR A 59 12.03 23.41 -9.88
C THR A 59 11.76 24.28 -8.66
N ASP A 60 10.97 25.36 -8.81
CA ASP A 60 10.62 26.23 -7.69
C ASP A 60 9.68 25.54 -6.69
N SER A 61 8.81 24.66 -7.19
CA SER A 61 8.00 23.76 -6.36
C SER A 61 8.87 22.87 -5.46
N MET A 62 9.93 22.27 -6.02
CA MET A 62 10.88 21.46 -5.28
C MET A 62 11.67 22.29 -4.27
N LYS A 63 12.24 23.43 -4.66
CA LYS A 63 13.00 24.31 -3.75
C LYS A 63 12.16 24.69 -2.53
N THR A 64 10.92 25.12 -2.76
CA THR A 64 10.01 25.54 -1.70
C THR A 64 9.66 24.37 -0.78
N ALA A 65 9.36 23.20 -1.35
CA ALA A 65 9.01 22.01 -0.58
C ALA A 65 10.18 21.49 0.26
N ILE A 66 11.40 21.46 -0.30
CA ILE A 66 12.64 21.06 0.39
C ILE A 66 12.98 22.06 1.49
N ALA A 67 12.90 23.36 1.21
CA ALA A 67 13.16 24.41 2.19
C ALA A 67 12.22 24.32 3.39
N GLU A 68 10.92 24.13 3.15
CA GLU A 68 9.92 23.99 4.22
C GLU A 68 10.14 22.70 5.05
N THR A 69 10.51 21.60 4.39
CA THR A 69 10.84 20.33 5.06
C THR A 69 12.05 20.49 5.98
N ASN A 70 13.13 21.11 5.48
CA ASN A 70 14.33 21.38 6.25
C ASN A 70 14.09 22.36 7.40
N ARG A 71 13.29 23.41 7.17
CA ARG A 71 12.89 24.36 8.21
C ARG A 71 12.18 23.66 9.36
N ARG A 72 11.20 22.79 9.06
CA ARG A 72 10.47 22.00 10.07
C ARG A 72 11.39 21.06 10.81
N ARG A 73 12.27 20.33 10.11
CA ARG A 73 13.23 19.40 10.71
C ARG A 73 14.14 20.10 11.71
N LYS A 74 14.69 21.27 11.34
CA LYS A 74 15.56 22.07 12.22
C LYS A 74 14.84 22.51 13.50
N ILE A 75 13.58 22.91 13.41
CA ILE A 75 12.76 23.29 14.58
C ILE A 75 12.54 22.07 15.48
N GLN A 76 12.20 20.92 14.90
CA GLN A 76 11.98 19.67 15.64
C GLN A 76 13.26 19.18 16.34
N GLU A 77 14.41 19.22 15.67
CA GLU A 77 15.71 18.86 16.24
C GLU A 77 16.09 19.77 17.41
N ALA A 78 15.90 21.08 17.26
CA ALA A 78 16.16 22.05 18.32
C ALA A 78 15.24 21.81 19.54
N TYR A 79 13.96 21.53 19.29
CA TYR A 79 13.01 21.18 20.33
C TYR A 79 13.41 19.88 21.04
N ASN A 80 13.72 18.83 20.29
CA ASN A 80 14.13 17.54 20.83
C ASN A 80 15.40 17.67 21.69
N LYS A 81 16.39 18.44 21.23
CA LYS A 81 17.61 18.70 22.00
C LYS A 81 17.33 19.46 23.30
N LYS A 82 16.49 20.49 23.25
CA LYS A 82 16.09 21.28 24.42
C LYS A 82 15.35 20.44 25.46
N HIS A 83 14.50 19.51 25.01
CA HIS A 83 13.65 18.69 25.86
C HIS A 83 14.19 17.27 26.12
N ARG A 84 15.40 16.95 25.62
CA ARG A 84 16.02 15.62 25.73
C ARG A 84 15.15 14.48 25.18
N ILE A 85 14.42 14.74 24.10
CA ILE A 85 13.58 13.76 23.42
C ILE A 85 14.43 13.00 22.41
N THR A 86 14.42 11.66 22.50
CA THR A 86 15.02 10.79 21.48
C THR A 86 13.93 10.33 20.52
N PRO A 87 14.01 10.64 19.21
CA PRO A 87 13.02 10.18 18.23
C PRO A 87 12.90 8.65 18.23
N GLN A 88 11.67 8.15 18.25
CA GLN A 88 11.37 6.72 18.16
C GLN A 88 10.23 6.49 17.17
N SER A 89 10.32 5.41 16.40
CA SER A 89 9.24 5.01 15.48
C SER A 89 8.08 4.38 16.26
N ILE A 90 6.86 4.73 15.90
CA ILE A 90 5.65 4.13 16.48
C ILE A 90 5.57 2.68 16.00
N ARG A 91 5.53 1.72 16.92
CA ARG A 91 5.27 0.31 16.60
C ARG A 91 3.77 0.05 16.60
N LYS A 92 3.17 -0.18 15.43
CA LYS A 92 1.80 -0.68 15.28
C LYS A 92 1.83 -2.16 14.90
N ASN A 93 0.77 -2.90 15.21
CA ASN A 93 0.67 -4.31 14.84
C ASN A 93 0.57 -4.45 13.30
N ILE A 94 1.58 -5.07 12.71
CA ILE A 94 1.82 -5.14 11.25
C ILE A 94 0.67 -5.82 10.49
N GLN A 95 -0.04 -6.76 11.13
CA GLN A 95 -1.09 -7.55 10.45
C GLN A 95 -2.28 -6.72 9.94
N ALA A 96 -2.59 -5.60 10.59
CA ALA A 96 -3.70 -4.75 10.17
C ALA A 96 -3.33 -3.81 9.01
N ALA A 97 -2.14 -3.21 9.04
CA ALA A 97 -1.74 -2.20 8.07
C ALA A 97 -1.40 -2.78 6.70
N LEU A 98 -0.80 -3.97 6.63
CA LEU A 98 -0.45 -4.59 5.36
C LEU A 98 -1.66 -5.16 4.63
N ARG A 99 -2.64 -5.76 5.33
CA ARG A 99 -3.85 -6.33 4.69
C ARG A 99 -4.67 -5.28 3.96
N THR A 100 -4.87 -4.10 4.56
CA THR A 100 -5.67 -3.03 3.94
C THR A 100 -5.00 -2.44 2.70
N VAL A 101 -3.66 -2.50 2.63
CA VAL A 101 -2.88 -1.93 1.53
C VAL A 101 -2.69 -2.93 0.39
N TYR A 102 -2.42 -4.21 0.71
CA TYR A 102 -2.30 -5.27 -0.29
C TYR A 102 -3.65 -5.63 -0.95
N GLU A 103 -4.77 -5.49 -0.25
CA GLU A 103 -6.10 -5.71 -0.87
C GLU A 103 -6.49 -4.60 -1.87
N GLN A 104 -5.75 -3.48 -1.93
CA GLN A 104 -6.07 -2.35 -2.82
C GLN A 104 -5.06 -2.06 -3.94
N ASP A 105 -3.84 -2.63 -3.89
CA ASP A 105 -2.84 -2.52 -4.96
C ASP A 105 -2.20 -3.90 -5.27
N TYR A 106 -2.83 -4.61 -6.21
CA TYR A 106 -2.31 -5.73 -7.03
C TYR A 106 -2.10 -7.15 -6.44
N PHE A 107 -2.56 -8.10 -7.25
CA PHE A 107 -2.35 -9.55 -7.25
C PHE A 107 -0.90 -9.93 -6.93
N THR A 108 -0.72 -10.82 -5.95
CA THR A 108 0.55 -11.51 -5.68
C THR A 108 0.49 -12.92 -6.28
N VAL A 109 1.43 -13.23 -7.17
CA VAL A 109 1.64 -14.57 -7.74
C VAL A 109 2.64 -15.32 -6.85
N PRO A 110 2.27 -16.47 -6.24
CA PRO A 110 3.23 -17.38 -5.65
C PRO A 110 3.66 -18.46 -6.65
N VAL A 111 4.95 -18.75 -6.64
CA VAL A 111 5.64 -19.80 -7.41
C VAL A 111 5.14 -21.18 -6.98
N ALA A 112 4.98 -22.05 -7.99
CA ALA A 112 4.41 -23.38 -7.92
C ALA A 112 5.05 -24.33 -6.89
N ALA A 113 4.18 -25.09 -6.23
CA ALA A 113 4.42 -26.49 -5.88
C ALA A 113 3.17 -27.26 -6.33
N GLU A 114 3.36 -28.15 -7.31
CA GLU A 114 2.30 -29.04 -7.81
C GLU A 114 1.92 -30.06 -6.74
N GLU A 115 0.62 -30.34 -6.58
CA GLU A 115 0.10 -31.70 -6.35
C GLU A 115 -1.44 -31.75 -6.49
N GLY A 116 -1.94 -32.62 -7.37
CA GLY A 116 -3.27 -33.23 -7.30
C GLY A 116 -4.47 -32.48 -7.92
N ALA A 117 -4.53 -32.36 -9.25
CA ALA A 117 -5.70 -31.82 -9.96
C ALA A 117 -6.81 -32.88 -10.14
N GLU A 118 -7.87 -32.76 -9.34
CA GLU A 118 -9.21 -33.21 -9.72
C GLU A 118 -9.74 -32.27 -10.82
N TYR A 119 -10.09 -32.83 -11.98
CA TYR A 119 -10.54 -32.09 -13.17
C TYR A 119 -11.90 -31.41 -12.93
N VAL A 120 -11.87 -30.18 -12.40
CA VAL A 120 -12.97 -29.22 -12.53
C VAL A 120 -12.72 -28.41 -13.81
N THR A 121 -13.71 -28.37 -14.71
CA THR A 121 -13.62 -27.64 -15.97
C THR A 121 -13.28 -26.17 -15.73
N THR A 122 -12.16 -25.73 -16.28
CA THR A 122 -11.52 -24.41 -16.12
C THR A 122 -12.41 -23.21 -16.43
N ALA A 123 -13.49 -23.40 -17.19
CA ALA A 123 -14.40 -22.33 -17.62
C ALA A 123 -15.40 -21.85 -16.56
N ASP A 124 -15.63 -22.61 -15.48
CA ASP A 124 -16.69 -22.30 -14.49
C ASP A 124 -16.16 -21.67 -13.20
N ILE A 125 -14.84 -21.68 -12.99
CA ILE A 125 -14.19 -21.16 -11.79
C ILE A 125 -14.48 -19.66 -11.54
N PRO A 126 -14.42 -18.76 -12.54
CA PRO A 126 -14.71 -17.33 -12.32
C PRO A 126 -16.16 -17.08 -11.87
N LYS A 127 -17.11 -17.84 -12.43
CA LYS A 127 -18.54 -17.76 -12.07
C LYS A 127 -18.77 -18.25 -10.64
N MET A 128 -18.12 -19.34 -10.25
CA MET A 128 -18.18 -19.86 -8.89
C MET A 128 -17.59 -18.89 -7.87
N ILE A 129 -16.44 -18.27 -8.17
CA ILE A 129 -15.84 -17.24 -7.31
C ILE A 129 -16.81 -16.07 -7.12
N THR A 130 -17.42 -15.58 -8.20
CA THR A 130 -18.36 -14.45 -8.12
C THR A 130 -19.59 -14.78 -7.27
N ALA A 131 -20.11 -16.01 -7.36
CA ALA A 131 -21.22 -16.47 -6.54
C ALA A 131 -20.83 -16.55 -5.04
N LEU A 132 -19.69 -17.16 -4.74
CA LEU A 132 -19.18 -17.30 -3.38
C LEU A 132 -18.84 -15.95 -2.74
N GLU A 133 -18.33 -14.97 -3.51
CA GLU A 133 -18.09 -13.61 -3.03
C GLU A 133 -19.38 -12.90 -2.62
N ARG A 134 -20.47 -13.14 -3.35
CA ARG A 134 -21.79 -12.59 -3.02
C ARG A 134 -22.33 -13.20 -1.72
N GLU A 135 -22.17 -14.50 -1.55
CA GLU A 135 -22.55 -15.21 -0.32
C GLU A 135 -21.70 -14.76 0.88
N MET A 136 -20.39 -14.62 0.70
CA MET A 136 -19.47 -14.15 1.75
C MET A 136 -19.84 -12.74 2.22
N LYS A 137 -20.14 -11.83 1.29
CA LYS A 137 -20.60 -10.47 1.60
C LYS A 137 -21.95 -10.48 2.32
N SER A 138 -22.84 -11.41 1.99
CA SER A 138 -24.12 -11.58 2.68
C SER A 138 -23.93 -12.07 4.11
N ALA A 139 -23.08 -13.08 4.33
CA ALA A 139 -22.74 -13.61 5.64
C ALA A 139 -22.08 -12.55 6.54
N ALA A 140 -21.13 -11.78 5.99
CA ALA A 140 -20.49 -10.67 6.70
C ALA A 140 -21.50 -9.57 7.08
N LYS A 141 -22.48 -9.28 6.22
CA LYS A 141 -23.56 -8.31 6.51
C LYS A 141 -24.51 -8.81 7.59
N ALA A 142 -24.68 -10.12 7.71
CA ALA A 142 -25.45 -10.78 8.75
C ALA A 142 -24.68 -11.00 10.07
N LEU A 143 -23.42 -10.53 10.16
CA LEU A 143 -22.49 -10.75 11.28
C LEU A 143 -22.13 -12.22 11.52
N ASP A 144 -22.32 -13.08 10.53
CA ASP A 144 -21.89 -14.48 10.56
C ASP A 144 -20.46 -14.58 10.02
N PHE A 145 -19.50 -14.33 10.91
CA PHE A 145 -18.08 -14.27 10.56
C PHE A 145 -17.44 -15.64 10.35
N GLU A 146 -18.01 -16.70 10.93
CA GLU A 146 -17.52 -18.08 10.74
C GLU A 146 -17.81 -18.53 9.30
N SER A 147 -19.06 -18.39 8.86
CA SER A 147 -19.44 -18.69 7.48
C SER A 147 -18.69 -17.80 6.47
N ALA A 148 -18.51 -16.51 6.79
CA ALA A 148 -17.74 -15.61 5.93
C ALA A 148 -16.25 -16.00 5.83
N ALA A 149 -15.65 -16.52 6.91
CA ALA A 149 -14.27 -16.99 6.89
C ALA A 149 -14.11 -18.27 6.06
N GLU A 150 -15.03 -19.23 6.18
CA GLU A 150 -15.04 -20.45 5.38
C GLU A 150 -15.19 -20.13 3.88
N LEU A 151 -16.12 -19.24 3.53
CA LEU A 151 -16.33 -18.80 2.15
C LEU A 151 -15.09 -18.09 1.59
N ARG A 152 -14.42 -17.25 2.39
CA ARG A 152 -13.16 -16.60 2.00
C ARG A 152 -12.07 -17.62 1.69
N ASP A 153 -11.90 -18.62 2.54
CA ASP A 153 -10.84 -19.61 2.39
C ASP A 153 -11.12 -20.52 1.17
N ARG A 154 -12.40 -20.80 0.89
CA ARG A 154 -12.83 -21.50 -0.34
C ARG A 154 -12.60 -20.68 -1.62
N ILE A 155 -12.89 -19.38 -1.59
CA ILE A 155 -12.58 -18.45 -2.70
C ILE A 155 -11.08 -18.41 -2.96
N LYS A 156 -10.27 -18.38 -1.91
CA LYS A 156 -8.81 -18.37 -2.01
C LYS A 156 -8.29 -19.63 -2.71
N ALA A 157 -8.76 -20.81 -2.30
CA ALA A 157 -8.40 -22.08 -2.92
C ALA A 157 -8.81 -22.15 -4.41
N LEU A 158 -9.98 -21.59 -4.76
CA LEU A 158 -10.43 -21.53 -6.16
C LEU A 158 -9.60 -20.56 -7.01
N ARG A 159 -9.21 -19.41 -6.47
CA ARG A 159 -8.32 -18.44 -7.16
C ARG A 159 -6.92 -19.00 -7.35
N GLU A 160 -6.41 -19.76 -6.38
CA GLU A 160 -5.13 -20.47 -6.50
C GLU A 160 -5.19 -21.52 -7.62
N LYS A 161 -6.30 -22.26 -7.74
CA LYS A 161 -6.54 -23.18 -8.86
C LYS A 161 -6.70 -22.47 -10.22
N GLU A 162 -7.42 -21.36 -10.26
CA GLU A 162 -7.58 -20.52 -11.47
C GLU A 162 -6.22 -20.04 -12.00
N MET A 163 -5.36 -19.52 -11.11
CA MET A 163 -4.01 -19.11 -11.46
C MET A 163 -3.13 -20.28 -11.91
N ALA A 164 -3.23 -21.43 -11.24
CA ALA A 164 -2.46 -22.63 -11.61
C ALA A 164 -2.86 -23.21 -12.98
N MET A 165 -4.11 -23.03 -13.40
CA MET A 165 -4.63 -23.56 -14.68
C MET A 165 -4.46 -22.59 -15.87
N GLY A 166 -3.86 -21.40 -15.68
CA GLY A 166 -3.47 -20.51 -16.78
C GLY A 166 -4.64 -19.93 -17.60
N VAL A 167 -5.84 -19.83 -17.03
CA VAL A 167 -7.00 -19.26 -17.73
C VAL A 167 -6.83 -17.74 -17.80
N ARG A 168 -6.30 -17.25 -18.92
CA ARG A 168 -6.43 -15.84 -19.30
C ARG A 168 -7.90 -15.58 -19.65
N VAL A 169 -8.57 -14.81 -18.83
CA VAL A 169 -9.84 -14.17 -19.19
C VAL A 169 -9.48 -12.93 -20.02
N GLU A 170 -9.85 -12.93 -21.30
CA GLU A 170 -9.96 -11.71 -22.11
C GLU A 170 -11.15 -10.85 -21.64
#